data_AF-A0AAW1D8X4-F1
#
_entry.id   AF-A0AAW1D8X4-F1
#
_cell.length_a   1.000
_cell.length_b   1.000
_cell.length_c   1.000
_cell.angle_alpha   90.00
_cell.angle_beta   90.00
_cell.angle_gamma   90.00
#
_symmetry.space_group_name_H-M   'P 1'
#
loop_
_entity.id
_entity.type
_entity.pdbx_description
1 polymer ?
#
loop_
_entity_poly.entity_id
_entity_poly.type
_entity_poly.pdbx_seq_one_letter_code
_entity_poly.pdbx_strand_id
1 'polypeptide(L)' 'MRDIIDCMYSRICVKGSFLIREGETGSHLFVSASGEFEVIKDNTVLGTMGPGKAFGELAILYNCTRTASVRGKSDVYY' A
#
# COMPACT_ATOMS: atom_id res chain seq x y z
N MET A 1 17.37 -10.45 -5.22
CA MET A 1 16.73 -9.70 -4.11
C MET A 1 17.33 -8.31 -3.97
N ARG A 2 18.66 -8.12 -4.06
CA ARG A 2 19.29 -6.79 -4.15
C ARG A 2 18.71 -5.94 -5.29
N ASP A 3 18.60 -6.52 -6.49
CA ASP A 3 18.12 -5.78 -7.67
C ASP A 3 16.72 -5.17 -7.51
N ILE A 4 15.85 -5.81 -6.72
CA ILE A 4 14.51 -5.30 -6.42
C ILE A 4 14.61 -4.12 -5.45
N ILE A 5 15.39 -4.27 -4.37
CA ILE A 5 15.57 -3.24 -3.35
C ILE A 5 16.22 -1.99 -3.97
N ASP A 6 17.19 -2.17 -4.85
CA ASP A 6 17.91 -1.07 -5.51
C ASP A 6 17.00 -0.25 -6.44
N CYS A 7 15.87 -0.83 -6.88
CA CYS A 7 14.86 -0.16 -7.69
C CYS A 7 13.73 0.49 -6.87
N MET A 8 13.69 0.26 -5.56
CA MET A 8 12.71 0.90 -4.67
C MET A 8 13.12 2.34 -4.39
N TYR A 9 12.15 3.24 -4.34
CA TYR A 9 12.35 4.64 -4.00
C TYR A 9 11.30 5.10 -3.00
N SER A 10 11.69 5.95 -2.06
CA SER A 10 10.77 6.44 -1.03
C SER A 10 9.81 7.49 -1.59
N ARG A 11 8.55 7.41 -1.17
CA ARG A 11 7.51 8.41 -1.41
C ARG A 11 6.78 8.73 -0.11
N ILE A 12 6.00 9.81 -0.15
CA ILE A 12 5.12 10.22 0.94
C ILE A 12 3.66 10.06 0.52
N CYS A 13 2.84 9.56 1.42
CA CYS A 13 1.39 9.58 1.36
C CYS A 13 0.90 10.56 2.42
N VAL A 14 0.25 11.64 2.00
CA VAL A 14 -0.35 12.60 2.93
C VAL A 14 -1.54 11.96 3.64
N LYS A 15 -1.76 12.33 4.91
CA LYS A 15 -2.91 11.90 5.70
C LYS A 15 -4.22 12.01 4.91
N GLY A 16 -5.02 10.95 4.96
CA GLY A 16 -6.31 10.84 4.29
C GLY A 16 -6.24 10.51 2.80
N SER A 17 -5.05 10.49 2.19
CA SER A 17 -4.89 10.15 0.77
C SER A 17 -4.90 8.64 0.55
N PHE A 18 -5.53 8.21 -0.54
CA PHE A 18 -5.52 6.81 -0.96
C PHE A 18 -4.28 6.53 -1.78
N LEU A 19 -3.49 5.55 -1.34
CA LEU A 19 -2.36 5.02 -2.11
C LEU A 19 -2.81 3.90 -3.05
N ILE A 20 -3.80 3.12 -2.61
CA ILE A 20 -4.42 2.04 -3.38
C ILE A 20 -5.93 2.23 -3.30
N ARG A 21 -6.64 2.07 -4.41
CA ARG A 21 -8.10 1.92 -4.41
C ARG A 21 -8.49 0.52 -4.85
N GLU A 22 -9.46 -0.04 -4.15
CA GLU A 22 -10.08 -1.31 -4.50
C GLU A 22 -10.63 -1.29 -5.93
N GLY A 23 -10.47 -2.39 -6.64
CA GLY A 23 -10.93 -2.54 -8.02
C GLY A 23 -9.99 -1.98 -9.09
N GLU A 24 -8.98 -1.17 -8.73
CA GLU A 24 -8.00 -0.66 -9.69
C GLU A 24 -7.01 -1.75 -10.13
N THR A 25 -6.40 -1.59 -11.30
CA THR A 25 -5.27 -2.42 -11.71
C THR A 25 -4.03 -2.06 -10.89
N GLY A 26 -3.31 -3.06 -10.38
CA GLY A 26 -2.10 -2.85 -9.59
C GLY A 26 -0.84 -3.29 -10.30
N SER A 27 0.11 -2.36 -10.50
CA SER A 27 1.43 -2.64 -11.10
C SER A 27 2.61 -2.38 -10.16
N HIS A 28 2.34 -1.98 -8.92
CA HIS A 28 3.35 -1.60 -7.94
C HIS A 28 3.16 -2.34 -6.61
N LEU A 29 4.28 -2.73 -6.01
CA LEU A 29 4.43 -3.20 -4.63
C LEU A 29 4.91 -2.03 -3.77
N PHE A 30 4.43 -1.94 -2.53
CA PHE A 30 4.83 -0.89 -1.59
C PHE A 30 5.32 -1.51 -0.28
N VAL A 31 6.16 -0.77 0.45
CA VAL A 31 6.61 -1.14 1.80
C VAL A 31 6.46 0.07 2.70
N SER A 32 5.66 -0.05 3.76
CA SER A 32 5.53 1.05 4.73
C SER A 32 6.86 1.28 5.44
N ALA A 33 7.39 2.51 5.35
CA ALA A 33 8.65 2.90 5.98
C ALA A 33 8.44 3.60 7.33
N SER A 34 7.40 4.43 7.46
CA SER A 34 7.03 5.09 8.73
C SER A 34 5.57 5.53 8.72
N GLY A 35 4.96 5.75 9.89
CA GLY A 35 3.55 6.11 10.01
C GLY A 35 2.61 4.91 9.98
N GLU A 36 1.30 5.16 9.82
CA GLU A 36 0.27 4.12 9.74
C GLU A 36 -0.60 4.27 8.50
N PHE A 37 -0.80 3.16 7.80
CA PHE A 37 -1.87 2.99 6.82
C PHE A 37 -3.09 2.32 7.46
N GLU A 38 -4.27 2.57 6.92
CA GLU A 38 -5.47 1.77 7.15
C GLU A 38 -5.86 1.01 5.88
N VAL A 39 -6.33 -0.22 6.05
CA VAL A 39 -6.82 -1.08 4.97
C VAL A 39 -8.34 -1.04 5.01
N ILE A 40 -8.95 -0.71 3.88
CA ILE A 40 -10.40 -0.52 3.74
C ILE A 40 -10.91 -1.42 2.64
N LYS A 41 -11.95 -2.19 2.90
CA LYS A 41 -12.63 -3.00 1.89
C LYS A 41 -14.13 -2.84 2.03
N ASP A 42 -14.85 -2.68 0.91
CA ASP A 42 -16.30 -2.49 0.94
C ASP A 42 -16.72 -1.38 1.95
N ASN A 43 -15.98 -0.27 1.93
CA ASN A 43 -16.11 0.88 2.86
C ASN A 43 -15.91 0.57 4.36
N THR A 44 -15.45 -0.63 4.72
CA THR A 44 -15.18 -1.04 6.10
C THR A 44 -13.68 -1.09 6.36
N VAL A 45 -13.22 -0.48 7.46
CA VAL A 45 -11.82 -0.56 7.90
C VAL A 45 -11.56 -1.98 8.42
N LEU A 46 -10.68 -2.72 7.75
CA LEU A 46 -10.30 -4.08 8.14
C LEU A 46 -9.17 -4.09 9.18
N GLY A 47 -8.34 -3.05 9.20
CA GLY A 47 -7.22 -2.95 10.13
C GLY A 47 -6.22 -1.87 9.73
N THR A 48 -5.09 -1.82 10.43
CA THR A 48 -3.99 -0.88 10.18
C THR A 48 -2.68 -1.60 9.90
N MET A 49 -1.79 -0.93 9.17
CA MET A 49 -0.45 -1.41 8.86
C MET A 49 0.57 -0.35 9.27
N GLY A 50 1.50 -0.74 10.14
CA GLY A 50 2.64 0.08 10.53
C GLY A 50 3.88 -0.20 9.67
N PRO A 51 5.04 0.32 10.10
CA PRO A 51 6.30 0.21 9.38
C PRO A 51 6.78 -1.23 9.17
N GLY A 52 7.54 -1.46 8.10
CA GLY A 52 8.12 -2.75 7.73
C GLY A 52 7.15 -3.73 7.07
N LYS A 53 5.93 -3.30 6.76
CA LYS A 53 4.91 -4.13 6.09
C LYS A 53 4.92 -3.89 4.59
N ALA A 54 5.06 -4.96 3.82
CA ALA A 54 4.84 -4.96 2.38
C ALA A 54 3.35 -5.15 2.07
N PHE A 55 2.84 -4.46 1.05
CA PHE A 55 1.44 -4.57 0.62
C PHE A 55 1.27 -4.21 -0.86
N GLY A 56 0.17 -4.69 -1.45
CA GLY A 56 -0.13 -4.47 -2.88
C GLY A 56 0.53 -5.50 -3.81
N GLU A 57 1.11 -6.56 -3.27
CA GLU A 57 1.72 -7.67 -4.00
C GLU A 57 0.68 -8.50 -4.77
N LEU A 58 -0.53 -8.66 -4.23
CA LEU A 58 -1.52 -9.61 -4.76
C LEU A 58 -1.91 -9.31 -6.22
N ALA A 59 -2.10 -8.02 -6.56
CA ALA A 59 -2.45 -7.61 -7.92
C ALA A 59 -1.37 -8.00 -8.94
N ILE A 60 -0.10 -8.00 -8.54
CA ILE A 60 1.03 -8.39 -9.39
C ILE A 60 1.12 -9.91 -9.47
N LEU A 61 1.07 -10.60 -8.33
CA LEU A 61 1.27 -12.05 -8.25
C LEU A 61 0.14 -12.84 -8.92
N TYR A 62 -1.09 -12.35 -8.82
CA TYR A 62 -2.28 -13.05 -9.32
C TYR A 62 -2.90 -12.38 -10.55
N ASN A 63 -2.28 -11.34 -11.11
CA ASN A 63 -2.78 -10.58 -12.24
C ASN A 63 -4.27 -10.20 -12.09
N CYS A 64 -4.61 -9.69 -10.91
CA CYS A 64 -5.97 -9.30 -10.54
C CYS A 64 -6.04 -7.82 -10.15
N THR A 65 -7.24 -7.32 -9.95
CA THR A 65 -7.44 -5.96 -9.42
C THR A 65 -7.10 -5.89 -7.93
N ARG A 66 -6.89 -4.67 -7.42
CA ARG A 66 -6.67 -4.40 -6.00
C ARG A 66 -7.85 -4.91 -5.18
N THR A 67 -7.58 -5.78 -4.21
CA THR A 67 -8.60 -6.47 -3.40
C THR A 67 -9.13 -5.64 -2.22
N ALA A 68 -8.47 -4.52 -1.93
CA ALA A 68 -8.81 -3.57 -0.87
C ALA A 68 -8.15 -2.22 -1.19
N SER A 69 -8.69 -1.15 -0.62
CA SER A 69 -8.11 0.18 -0.61
C SER A 69 -7.12 0.35 0.54
N VAL A 70 -6.11 1.20 0.36
CA VAL A 70 -5.13 1.56 1.40
C VAL A 70 -5.04 3.08 1.48
N ARG A 71 -5.23 3.63 2.68
CA ARG A 71 -5.24 5.07 2.94
C ARG A 71 -4.26 5.44 4.05
N GLY A 72 -3.55 6.56 3.91
CA GLY A 72 -2.68 7.07 4.97
C GLY A 72 -3.50 7.57 6.17
N LYS A 73 -3.29 7.02 7.36
CA LYS A 73 -3.94 7.47 8.61
C LYS A 73 -3.22 8.67 9.23
N SER A 74 -1.93 8.79 8.95
CA SER A 74 -1.07 9.95 9.18
C SER A 74 -0.40 10.36 7.86
N ASP A 75 0.53 11.31 7.91
CA ASP A 75 1.54 11.38 6.85
C ASP A 75 2.44 10.15 6.99
N VAL A 76 2.64 9.42 5.89
CA VAL A 76 3.26 8.08 5.88
C VAL A 76 4.34 8.06 4.80
N TYR A 77 5.53 7.58 5.14
CA TYR A 77 6.54 7.26 4.13
C TYR A 77 6.43 5.79 3.73
N TYR A 78 6.59 5.51 2.44
CA TYR A 78 6.51 4.16 1.88
C TYR A 78 7.44 4.00 0.67
#